data_AF-A0A957IWN9-F1
#
_entry.id   AF-A0A957IWN9-F1
#
_cell.length_a   1.000
_cell.length_b   1.000
_cell.length_c   1.000
_cell.angle_alpha   90.00
_cell.angle_beta   90.00
_cell.angle_gamma   90.00
#
_symmetry.space_group_name_H-M   'P 1'
#
loop_
_entity.id
_entity.type
_entity.pdbx_description
1 polymer ?
#
loop_
_entity_poly.entity_id
_entity_poly.type
_entity_poly.pdbx_seq_one_letter_code
_entity_poly.pdbx_strand_id
1 'polypeptide(L)'
;WAALTLALRGAGFVLLNRYVVHAENPVSVHIHNMKALLHDAILVLAPAGVGAAVAWERPCCINQDDSEAFTQDCATLLGWLLAGDLPDEAVQGVWREALA
;
A
#
# COMPACT_ATOMS: atom_id res chain seq x y z
N TRP A 1 -1.68 6.37 -0.20
CA TRP A 1 -0.74 5.31 -0.62
C TRP A 1 0.55 5.83 -1.28
N ALA A 2 0.51 6.62 -2.36
CA ALA A 2 1.73 7.13 -3.00
C ALA A 2 2.66 7.94 -2.06
N ALA A 3 2.11 8.92 -1.34
CA ALA A 3 2.87 9.71 -0.37
C ALA A 3 3.47 8.85 0.76
N LEU A 4 2.70 7.89 1.27
CA LEU A 4 3.19 6.92 2.26
C LEU A 4 4.34 6.08 1.71
N THR A 5 4.22 5.63 0.45
CA THR A 5 5.29 4.86 -0.22
C THR A 5 6.58 5.67 -0.26
N LEU A 6 6.53 6.91 -0.75
CA LEU A 6 7.70 7.79 -0.83
C LEU A 6 8.33 8.06 0.54
N ALA A 7 7.50 8.33 1.57
CA ALA A 7 7.98 8.54 2.93
C ALA A 7 8.72 7.31 3.49
N LEU A 8 8.16 6.11 3.28
CA LEU A 8 8.78 4.86 3.74
C LEU A 8 10.06 4.52 2.97
N ARG A 9 10.10 4.76 1.65
CA ARG A 9 11.30 4.59 0.82
C ARG A 9 12.42 5.53 1.27
N GLY A 10 12.10 6.81 1.43
CA GLY A 10 13.07 7.82 1.89
C GLY A 10 13.61 7.51 3.29
N ALA A 11 12.81 6.85 4.13
CA ALA A 11 13.23 6.38 5.46
C ALA A 11 13.91 5.00 5.45
N GLY A 12 14.07 4.35 4.29
CA GLY A 12 14.78 3.08 4.14
C GLY A 12 14.04 1.88 4.71
N PHE A 13 12.71 1.85 4.66
CA PHE A 13 11.91 0.71 5.12
C PHE A 13 11.59 -0.29 4.00
N VAL A 14 11.49 -1.56 4.37
CA VAL A 14 10.92 -2.65 3.54
C VAL A 14 9.66 -3.21 4.20
N LEU A 15 8.72 -3.70 3.38
CA LEU A 15 7.52 -4.37 3.87
C LEU A 15 7.81 -5.86 4.07
N LEU A 16 7.67 -6.35 5.30
CA LEU A 16 7.81 -7.77 5.65
C LEU A 16 6.48 -8.51 5.62
N ASN A 17 5.38 -7.84 5.96
CA ASN A 17 4.06 -8.43 5.88
C ASN A 17 2.98 -7.35 5.81
N ARG A 18 1.78 -7.76 5.41
CA ARG A 18 0.57 -6.95 5.48
C ARG A 18 -0.59 -7.79 5.98
N TYR A 19 -1.45 -7.17 6.77
CA TYR A 19 -2.75 -7.72 7.13
C TYR A 19 -3.83 -6.73 6.73
N VAL A 20 -4.96 -7.26 6.30
CA VAL A 20 -6.17 -6.48 6.05
C VAL A 20 -7.19 -6.93 7.07
N VAL A 21 -7.75 -5.97 7.79
CA VAL A 21 -8.69 -6.22 8.89
C VAL A 21 -9.91 -5.33 8.72
N HIS A 22 -11.06 -5.78 9.18
CA HIS A 22 -12.23 -4.92 9.26
C HIS A 22 -11.94 -3.73 10.18
N ALA A 23 -12.31 -2.54 9.73
CA ALA A 23 -12.19 -1.33 10.52
C ALA A 23 -13.18 -1.38 11.70
N GLU A 24 -12.69 -1.33 12.95
CA GLU A 24 -13.54 -1.37 14.16
C GLU A 24 -14.48 -0.16 14.26
N ASN A 25 -14.17 0.94 13.56
CA ASN A 25 -15.04 2.10 13.41
C ASN A 25 -15.07 2.55 11.95
N PRO A 26 -16.05 2.11 11.13
CA PRO A 26 -16.23 2.63 9.76
C PRO A 26 -16.57 4.14 9.71
N VAL A 27 -16.62 4.81 10.87
CA VAL A 27 -16.93 6.23 11.09
C VAL A 27 -15.67 7.13 11.05
N SER A 28 -14.54 6.68 10.49
CA SER A 28 -13.50 7.61 10.04
C SER A 28 -13.91 8.32 8.74
N VAL A 29 -15.09 8.95 8.75
CA VAL A 29 -15.73 9.69 7.66
C VAL A 29 -15.41 11.18 7.79
N HIS A 30 -14.14 11.56 7.62
CA HIS A 30 -13.79 12.96 7.34
C HIS A 30 -13.67 13.25 5.83
N ILE A 31 -14.09 12.33 4.96
CA ILE A 31 -14.17 12.58 3.51
C ILE A 31 -15.62 12.38 3.06
N HIS A 32 -16.38 13.48 3.06
CA HIS A 32 -17.74 13.57 2.50
C HIS A 32 -17.78 12.95 1.08
N ASN A 33 -18.76 12.09 0.81
CA ASN A 33 -19.07 11.42 -0.47
C ASN A 33 -18.20 10.23 -0.93
N MET A 34 -17.25 9.72 -0.14
CA MET A 34 -16.64 8.42 -0.46
C MET A 34 -17.35 7.31 0.32
N LYS A 35 -17.74 6.21 -0.36
CA LYS A 35 -18.09 4.96 0.34
C LYS A 35 -16.95 4.67 1.32
N ALA A 36 -17.22 4.67 2.61
CA ALA A 36 -16.17 4.46 3.61
C ALA A 36 -15.49 3.11 3.34
N LEU A 37 -14.16 3.09 3.33
CA LEU A 37 -13.43 1.83 3.32
C LEU A 37 -13.80 1.08 4.61
N LEU A 38 -14.18 -0.18 4.46
CA LEU A 38 -14.58 -1.06 5.56
C LEU A 38 -13.40 -1.83 6.15
N HIS A 39 -12.21 -1.68 5.55
CA HIS A 39 -11.00 -2.39 5.91
C HIS A 39 -9.78 -1.48 6.03
N ASP A 40 -8.98 -1.73 7.06
CA ASP A 40 -7.69 -1.10 7.31
C ASP A 40 -6.54 -2.06 6.96
N ALA A 41 -5.40 -1.47 6.57
CA ALA A 41 -4.15 -2.21 6.38
C ALA A 41 -3.23 -2.04 7.58
N ILE A 42 -2.74 -3.15 8.12
CA ILE A 42 -1.62 -3.18 9.07
C ILE A 42 -0.36 -3.55 8.28
N LEU A 43 0.60 -2.62 8.22
CA LEU A 43 1.88 -2.82 7.53
C LEU A 43 2.95 -3.22 8.55
N VAL A 44 3.59 -4.37 8.33
CA VAL A 44 4.74 -4.82 9.13
C VAL A 44 6.01 -4.44 8.41
N LEU A 45 6.75 -3.48 8.96
CA LEU A 45 7.90 -2.86 8.33
C LEU A 45 9.19 -3.20 9.10
N ALA A 46 10.31 -3.25 8.38
CA ALA A 46 11.64 -3.32 8.96
C ALA A 46 12.62 -2.40 8.20
N PRO A 47 13.73 -1.98 8.82
CA PRO A 47 14.81 -1.30 8.09
C PRO A 47 15.35 -2.17 6.97
N ALA A 48 15.70 -1.54 5.84
CA ALA A 48 16.35 -2.23 4.73
C ALA A 48 17.64 -2.92 5.20
N GLY A 49 17.85 -4.15 4.73
CA GLY A 49 18.97 -5.00 5.15
C GLY A 49 18.76 -5.76 6.46
N VAL A 50 17.66 -5.52 7.19
CA VAL A 50 17.27 -6.27 8.39
C VAL A 50 16.02 -7.10 8.10
N GLY A 51 16.19 -8.41 7.89
CA GLY A 51 15.10 -9.34 7.59
C GLY A 51 15.18 -9.96 6.19
N ALA A 52 14.43 -11.04 5.97
CA ALA A 52 14.31 -11.63 4.65
C ALA A 52 13.49 -10.71 3.75
N ALA A 53 14.04 -10.33 2.59
CA ALA A 53 13.30 -9.58 1.59
C ALA A 53 12.10 -10.42 1.13
N VAL A 54 10.89 -9.91 1.36
CA VAL A 54 9.68 -10.53 0.84
C VAL A 54 9.53 -10.12 -0.62
N ALA A 55 9.46 -11.13 -1.49
CA ALA A 55 9.15 -10.91 -2.89
C ALA A 55 7.65 -10.61 -3.03
N TRP A 56 7.32 -9.32 -3.12
CA TRP A 56 5.97 -8.87 -3.45
C TRP A 56 5.78 -8.93 -4.96
N GLU A 57 4.68 -9.51 -5.42
CA GLU A 57 4.31 -9.45 -6.84
C GLU A 57 3.56 -8.15 -7.12
N ARG A 58 3.87 -7.49 -8.25
CA ARG A 58 3.14 -6.29 -8.66
C ARG A 58 1.71 -6.69 -9.06
N PRO A 59 0.67 -6.14 -8.42
CA PRO A 59 -0.70 -6.36 -8.89
C PRO A 59 -0.90 -5.74 -10.27
N CYS A 60 -1.65 -6.41 -11.14
CA CYS A 60 -1.92 -5.93 -12.50
C CYS A 60 -2.87 -4.71 -12.53
N CYS A 61 -3.82 -4.67 -11.59
CA CYS A 61 -4.72 -3.55 -11.33
C CYS A 61 -5.12 -3.56 -9.85
N ILE A 62 -5.57 -2.42 -9.33
CA ILE A 62 -6.15 -2.33 -7.99
C ILE A 62 -7.66 -2.56 -8.11
N ASN A 63 -8.19 -3.53 -7.37
CA ASN A 63 -9.63 -3.71 -7.25
C ASN A 63 -10.26 -2.51 -6.53
N GLN A 64 -11.17 -1.77 -7.19
CA GLN A 64 -11.84 -0.59 -6.61
C GLN A 64 -13.29 -0.87 -6.19
N ASP A 65 -13.78 -2.10 -6.41
CA ASP A 65 -15.16 -2.50 -6.16
C ASP A 65 -15.35 -3.17 -4.79
N ASP A 66 -14.28 -3.74 -4.24
CA ASP A 66 -14.27 -4.39 -2.93
C ASP A 66 -13.26 -3.76 -1.98
N SER A 67 -13.69 -3.43 -0.76
CA SER A 67 -12.84 -2.71 0.19
C SER A 67 -11.70 -3.55 0.74
N GLU A 68 -11.87 -4.86 0.90
CA GLU A 68 -10.81 -5.74 1.39
C GLU A 68 -9.72 -5.87 0.31
N ALA A 69 -10.15 -6.20 -0.90
CA ALA A 69 -9.28 -6.34 -2.07
C ALA A 69 -8.58 -5.02 -2.41
N PHE A 70 -9.27 -3.88 -2.37
CA PHE A 70 -8.66 -2.56 -2.58
C PHE A 70 -7.49 -2.33 -1.63
N THR A 71 -7.73 -2.55 -0.34
CA THR A 71 -6.74 -2.33 0.71
C THR A 71 -5.57 -3.32 0.59
N GLN A 72 -5.87 -4.58 0.27
CA GLN A 72 -4.89 -5.64 0.03
C GLN A 72 -4.01 -5.32 -1.17
N ASP A 73 -4.59 -4.91 -2.30
CA ASP A 73 -3.87 -4.59 -3.53
C ASP A 73 -2.99 -3.36 -3.34
N CYS A 74 -3.49 -2.33 -2.66
CA CYS A 74 -2.70 -1.16 -2.31
C CYS A 74 -1.50 -1.53 -1.42
N ALA A 75 -1.71 -2.30 -0.36
CA ALA A 75 -0.62 -2.73 0.51
C ALA A 75 0.40 -3.63 -0.23
N THR A 76 -0.08 -4.47 -1.17
CA THR A 76 0.78 -5.30 -2.04
C THR A 76 1.63 -4.45 -2.97
N LEU A 77 1.02 -3.48 -3.67
CA LEU A 77 1.72 -2.58 -4.57
C LEU A 77 2.75 -1.73 -3.83
N LEU A 78 2.41 -1.25 -2.62
CA LEU A 78 3.35 -0.57 -1.75
C LEU A 78 4.55 -1.48 -1.44
N GLY A 79 4.31 -2.74 -1.04
CA GLY A 79 5.38 -3.70 -0.78
C GLY A 79 6.31 -3.91 -1.98
N TRP A 80 5.73 -4.05 -3.19
CA TRP A 80 6.50 -4.16 -4.42
C TRP A 80 7.33 -2.89 -4.71
N LEU A 81 6.76 -1.70 -4.52
CA LEU A 81 7.47 -0.43 -4.71
C LEU A 81 8.58 -0.20 -3.68
N LEU A 82 8.43 -0.68 -2.45
CA LEU A 82 9.48 -0.63 -1.42
C LEU A 82 10.63 -1.59 -1.72
N ALA A 83 10.33 -2.75 -2.32
CA ALA A 83 11.34 -3.73 -2.70
C ALA A 83 12.06 -3.39 -4.03
N GLY A 84 11.44 -2.55 -4.86
CA GLY A 84 11.96 -2.16 -6.17
C GLY A 84 12.93 -0.98 -6.16
N ASP A 85 13.82 -0.95 -7.15
CA ASP A 85 14.79 0.13 -7.38
C ASP A 85 14.29 1.14 -8.42
N LEU A 86 13.04 1.59 -8.27
CA LEU A 86 12.47 2.60 -9.16
C LEU A 86 12.88 4.00 -8.70
N PRO A 87 13.09 4.96 -9.61
CA PRO A 87 13.26 6.36 -9.20
C PRO A 87 11.98 6.88 -8.54
N ASP A 88 12.12 7.76 -7.55
CA ASP A 88 10.99 8.29 -6.78
C ASP A 88 9.97 9.03 -7.65
N GLU A 89 10.42 9.66 -8.75
CA GLU A 89 9.56 10.31 -9.72
C GLU A 89 8.62 9.31 -10.43
N ALA A 90 9.05 8.06 -10.59
CA ALA A 90 8.25 7.01 -11.21
C ALA A 90 7.18 6.43 -10.27
N VAL A 91 7.36 6.53 -8.95
CA VAL A 91 6.43 5.98 -7.95
C VAL A 91 5.02 6.55 -8.13
N GLN A 92 4.91 7.86 -8.35
CA GLN A 92 3.60 8.49 -8.60
C GLN A 92 2.97 8.06 -9.92
N GLY A 93 3.79 7.78 -10.95
CA GLY A 93 3.34 7.23 -12.22
C GLY A 93 2.70 5.86 -12.02
N VAL A 94 3.40 4.95 -11.33
CA VAL A 94 2.91 3.60 -11.05
C VAL A 94 1.60 3.62 -10.26
N TRP A 95 1.49 4.47 -9.23
CA TRP A 95 0.25 4.60 -8.47
C TRP A 95 -0.91 5.13 -9.30
N ARG A 96 -0.67 6.08 -10.22
CA ARG A 96 -1.71 6.58 -11.12
C ARG A 96 -2.16 5.51 -12.10
N GLU A 97 -1.23 4.77 -12.70
CA GLU A 97 -1.55 3.67 -13.63
C GLU A 97 -2.34 2.56 -12.95
N ALA A 98 -2.00 2.22 -11.71
CA ALA A 98 -2.68 1.14 -10.97
C ALA A 98 -4.10 1.51 -10.50
N LEU A 99 -4.40 2.81 -10.35
CA LEU A 99 -5.69 3.34 -9.91
C LEU A 99 -6.55 3.90 -11.05
N ALA A 100 -6.04 3.88 -12.29
CA ALA A 100 -6.77 4.30 -13.48
C ALA A 100 -7.88 3.32 -13.85
#